data_AF-A0A5C7FAE4-F1
#
_entry.id   AF-A0A5C7FAE4-F1
#
_cell.length_a   1.000
_cell.length_b   1.000
_cell.length_c   1.000
_cell.angle_alpha   90.00
_cell.angle_beta   90.00
_cell.angle_gamma   90.00
#
_symmetry.space_group_name_H-M   'P 1'
#
loop_
_entity.id
_entity.type
_entity.pdbx_description
1 polymer ?
#
loop_
_entity_poly.entity_id
_entity_poly.type
_entity_poly.pdbx_seq_one_letter_code
_entity_poly.pdbx_strand_id
1 'polypeptide(L)'
;MQTNFPEVSKAEWLAKVEKDLKGKSLDSLDFEVSGETFSPVHHRDDLATLPRPVRTTSGCRLGVFIEVQDAVSANKLALEALNGGADYLYLYDPLYTTGKEGYQEKLYAGILTDIVEVVWHNHPTSIVISGIDTIAQELYNFSGSRGESTLWLSPGTEYLTNIAFFRATRLCASLIMEHSSEITGFRTGVVVEGDEKDPNTAKIRTTAQAMAAINGGADILMIKPSDGKGDTAFERRIARNVHHLLTEESHLTRVADPATGSYYIESLTDHLARKIWAKFQLAFSA
;
A
#
# COMPACT_ATOMS: atom_id res chain seq x y z
N MET A 1 23.66 8.93 24.72
CA MET A 1 24.00 9.82 23.59
C MET A 1 23.58 11.24 24.00
N GLN A 2 24.53 12.14 24.23
CA GLN A 2 24.22 13.57 24.32
C GLN A 2 24.00 14.06 22.89
N THR A 3 22.81 14.55 22.58
CA THR A 3 22.55 15.22 21.31
C THR A 3 23.24 16.58 21.36
N ASN A 4 24.28 16.77 20.56
CA ASN A 4 25.04 18.05 20.44
C ASN A 4 24.23 19.19 19.80
N PHE A 5 22.94 18.99 19.56
CA PHE A 5 22.05 20.00 19.00
C PHE A 5 21.05 20.44 20.06
N PRO A 6 20.93 21.74 20.34
CA PRO A 6 19.88 22.24 21.22
C PRO A 6 18.53 21.89 20.62
N GLU A 7 17.56 21.50 21.46
CA GLU A 7 16.18 21.39 21.01
C GLU A 7 15.69 22.78 20.57
N VAL A 8 15.15 22.85 19.36
CA VAL A 8 14.56 24.07 18.81
C VAL A 8 13.06 23.94 18.97
N SER A 9 12.42 24.93 19.59
CA SER A 9 10.97 24.95 19.76
C SER A 9 10.25 25.17 18.42
N LYS A 10 8.97 24.78 18.33
CA LYS A 10 8.15 25.12 17.15
C LYS A 10 8.11 26.63 16.89
N ALA A 11 8.06 27.45 17.94
CA ALA A 11 8.01 28.90 17.82
C ALA A 11 9.25 29.49 17.14
N GLU A 12 10.45 28.98 17.49
CA GLU A 12 11.70 29.40 16.85
C GLU A 12 11.76 28.98 15.38
N TRP A 13 11.27 27.78 15.06
CA TRP A 13 11.11 27.32 13.67
C TRP A 13 10.17 28.22 12.86
N LEU A 14 8.99 28.53 13.41
CA LEU A 14 8.02 29.41 12.74
C LEU A 14 8.57 30.81 12.50
N ALA A 15 9.25 31.40 13.49
CA ALA A 15 9.89 32.70 13.35
C ALA A 15 10.97 32.70 12.24
N LYS A 16 11.73 31.61 12.11
CA LYS A 16 12.69 31.45 11.03
C LYS A 16 12.00 31.35 9.66
N VAL A 17 10.93 30.57 9.57
CA VAL A 17 10.16 30.39 8.34
C VAL A 17 9.54 31.72 7.90
N GLU A 18 8.88 32.46 8.78
CA GLU A 18 8.29 33.76 8.48
C GLU A 18 9.32 34.77 7.95
N LYS A 19 10.51 34.78 8.57
CA LYS A 19 11.65 35.57 8.10
C LYS A 19 12.07 35.18 6.68
N ASP A 20 12.16 33.88 6.39
CA ASP A 20 12.53 33.37 5.07
C ASP A 20 11.46 33.64 4.01
N LEU A 21 10.19 33.68 4.42
CA LEU A 21 9.05 34.06 3.59
C LEU A 21 8.94 35.58 3.34
N LYS A 22 9.90 36.37 3.84
CA LYS A 22 9.97 37.82 3.65
C LYS A 22 8.67 38.53 4.10
N GLY A 23 8.08 38.05 5.20
CA GLY A 23 6.86 38.63 5.79
C GLY A 23 5.55 38.13 5.19
N LYS A 24 5.55 37.10 4.34
CA LYS A 24 4.32 36.36 4.01
C LYS A 24 3.98 35.40 5.14
N SER A 25 2.68 35.26 5.45
CA SER A 25 2.19 34.27 6.43
C SER A 25 2.52 32.85 5.96
N LEU A 26 2.84 31.97 6.91
CA LEU A 26 3.04 30.55 6.65
C LEU A 26 1.80 29.91 6.01
N ASP A 27 0.61 30.32 6.42
CA ASP A 27 -0.66 29.77 5.93
C ASP A 27 -0.83 29.95 4.40
N SER A 28 -0.06 30.85 3.79
CA SER A 28 -0.02 30.99 2.32
C SER A 28 0.63 29.80 1.60
N LEU A 29 1.28 28.90 2.34
CA LEU A 29 1.89 27.67 1.85
C LEU A 29 1.08 26.42 2.22
N ASP A 30 -0.04 26.59 2.94
CA ASP A 30 -0.89 25.47 3.25
C ASP A 30 -1.49 24.87 1.97
N PHE A 31 -1.77 23.57 2.02
CA PHE A 31 -2.30 22.81 0.90
C PHE A 31 -3.45 21.92 1.35
N GLU A 32 -4.24 21.42 0.41
CA GLU A 32 -5.38 20.57 0.74
C GLU A 32 -5.03 19.09 0.75
N VAL A 33 -5.47 18.39 1.79
CA VAL A 33 -5.46 16.93 1.87
C VAL A 33 -6.86 16.43 2.20
N SER A 34 -7.48 15.77 1.22
CA SER A 34 -8.82 15.19 1.36
C SER A 34 -9.87 16.23 1.82
N GLY A 35 -9.80 17.44 1.27
CA GLY A 35 -10.75 18.53 1.53
C GLY A 35 -10.51 19.32 2.81
N GLU A 36 -9.35 19.18 3.46
CA GLU A 36 -8.96 19.99 4.62
C GLU A 36 -7.58 20.60 4.41
N THR A 37 -7.40 21.81 4.95
CA THR A 37 -6.15 22.55 4.92
C THR A 37 -5.10 21.88 5.81
N PHE A 38 -3.90 21.71 5.28
CA PHE A 38 -2.79 21.04 5.92
C PHE A 38 -1.53 21.90 5.81
N SER A 39 -0.84 22.06 6.94
CA SER A 39 0.36 22.90 7.00
C SER A 39 1.57 22.18 6.41
N PRO A 40 2.53 22.89 5.79
CA PRO A 40 3.79 22.28 5.34
C PRO A 40 4.80 22.06 6.48
N VAL A 41 4.58 22.64 7.67
CA VAL A 41 5.54 22.58 8.78
C VAL A 41 4.96 21.82 9.96
N HIS A 42 5.64 20.72 10.33
CA HIS A 42 5.27 19.86 11.45
C HIS A 42 6.41 19.75 12.44
N HIS A 43 6.08 19.78 13.72
CA HIS A 43 7.06 19.74 14.80
C HIS A 43 6.73 18.67 15.84
N ARG A 44 7.71 18.33 16.68
CA ARG A 44 7.52 17.44 17.84
C ARG A 44 6.38 17.91 18.75
N ASP A 45 6.25 19.23 18.91
CA ASP A 45 5.26 19.86 19.78
C ASP A 45 3.81 19.64 19.31
N ASP A 46 3.62 19.25 18.04
CA ASP A 46 2.30 18.93 17.48
C ASP A 46 1.80 17.54 17.87
N LEU A 47 2.69 16.71 18.43
CA LEU A 47 2.39 15.33 18.81
C LEU A 47 2.21 15.23 20.32
N ALA A 48 1.01 14.86 20.75
CA ALA A 48 0.72 14.61 22.17
C ALA A 48 1.60 13.49 22.75
N THR A 49 1.85 12.44 21.95
CA THR A 49 2.68 11.29 22.32
C THR A 49 3.63 10.92 21.19
N LEU A 50 4.76 10.30 21.52
CA LEU A 50 5.65 9.76 20.51
C LEU A 50 4.94 8.61 19.76
N PRO A 51 4.95 8.65 18.42
CA PRO A 51 4.30 7.64 17.62
C PRO A 51 5.05 6.32 17.72
N ARG A 52 4.30 5.22 17.56
CA ARG A 52 4.85 3.87 17.52
C ARG A 52 4.74 3.33 16.08
N PRO A 53 5.64 2.42 15.68
CA PRO A 53 5.52 1.73 14.41
C PRO A 53 4.13 1.10 14.25
N VAL A 54 3.47 1.37 13.12
CA VAL A 54 2.19 0.72 12.80
C VAL A 54 2.38 -0.74 12.39
N ARG A 55 3.63 -1.11 12.07
CA ARG A 55 4.08 -2.44 11.67
C ARG A 55 5.37 -2.78 12.40
N THR A 56 5.47 -4.00 12.91
CA THR A 56 6.61 -4.50 13.69
C THR A 56 7.46 -5.52 12.94
N THR A 57 6.93 -6.10 11.86
CA THR A 57 7.63 -7.04 10.97
C THR A 57 8.11 -6.34 9.71
N SER A 58 9.29 -6.72 9.25
CA SER A 58 9.91 -6.20 8.04
C SER A 58 9.63 -7.11 6.84
N GLY A 59 9.92 -6.66 5.62
CA GLY A 59 9.67 -7.42 4.39
C GLY A 59 8.50 -6.89 3.55
N CYS A 60 8.47 -7.26 2.27
CA CYS A 60 7.36 -7.00 1.36
C CYS A 60 7.42 -8.08 0.27
N ARG A 61 6.38 -8.89 0.18
CA ARG A 61 6.31 -10.04 -0.74
C ARG A 61 6.12 -9.58 -2.18
N LEU A 62 6.73 -10.30 -3.12
CA LEU A 62 6.61 -10.02 -4.54
C LEU A 62 5.40 -10.77 -5.10
N GLY A 63 4.29 -10.04 -5.23
CA GLY A 63 3.08 -10.56 -5.84
C GLY A 63 3.05 -10.34 -7.35
N VAL A 64 2.49 -11.30 -8.07
CA VAL A 64 2.16 -11.15 -9.50
C VAL A 64 0.68 -11.37 -9.74
N PHE A 65 0.06 -10.37 -10.37
CA PHE A 65 -1.31 -10.44 -10.87
C PHE A 65 -1.33 -11.13 -12.24
N ILE A 66 -2.17 -12.15 -12.37
CA ILE A 66 -2.38 -12.92 -13.60
C ILE A 66 -3.87 -12.95 -13.90
N GLU A 67 -4.25 -12.36 -15.02
CA GLU A 67 -5.58 -12.56 -15.58
C GLU A 67 -5.63 -13.89 -16.31
N VAL A 68 -6.55 -14.75 -15.88
CA VAL A 68 -6.69 -16.13 -16.33
C VAL A 68 -7.61 -16.16 -17.54
N GLN A 69 -7.02 -16.37 -18.72
CA GLN A 69 -7.76 -16.62 -19.97
C GLN A 69 -7.97 -18.12 -20.19
N ASP A 70 -6.93 -18.91 -19.94
CA ASP A 70 -6.95 -20.37 -19.96
C ASP A 70 -5.89 -20.92 -19.00
N ALA A 71 -6.08 -22.16 -18.53
CA ALA A 71 -5.23 -22.77 -17.52
C ALA A 71 -3.77 -22.93 -17.97
N VAL A 72 -3.51 -23.20 -19.25
CA VAL A 72 -2.16 -23.50 -19.75
C VAL A 72 -1.36 -22.21 -19.85
N SER A 73 -1.94 -21.15 -20.42
CA SER A 73 -1.31 -19.84 -20.50
C SER A 73 -1.09 -19.23 -19.12
N ALA A 74 -2.08 -19.33 -18.23
CA ALA A 74 -1.96 -18.82 -16.86
C ALA A 74 -0.90 -19.60 -16.05
N ASN A 75 -0.83 -20.93 -16.18
CA ASN A 75 0.22 -21.73 -15.56
C ASN A 75 1.61 -21.31 -16.06
N LYS A 76 1.78 -21.11 -17.36
CA LYS A 76 3.04 -20.63 -17.94
C LYS A 76 3.46 -19.29 -17.34
N LEU A 77 2.53 -18.33 -17.25
CA LEU A 77 2.79 -17.02 -16.64
C LEU A 77 3.13 -17.13 -15.15
N ALA A 78 2.44 -18.01 -14.42
CA ALA A 78 2.72 -18.28 -13.01
C ALA A 78 4.13 -18.84 -12.82
N LEU A 79 4.52 -19.87 -13.59
CA LEU A 79 5.88 -20.44 -13.53
C LEU A 79 6.95 -19.42 -13.95
N GLU A 80 6.68 -18.58 -14.96
CA GLU A 80 7.58 -17.47 -15.33
C GLU A 80 7.76 -16.46 -14.18
N ALA A 81 6.69 -16.15 -13.46
CA ALA A 81 6.71 -15.25 -12.31
C ALA A 81 7.49 -15.84 -11.13
N LEU A 82 7.21 -17.10 -10.77
CA LEU A 82 7.88 -17.80 -9.67
C LEU A 82 9.38 -17.97 -9.93
N ASN A 83 9.77 -18.37 -11.14
CA ASN A 83 11.19 -18.42 -11.54
C ASN A 83 11.84 -17.02 -11.56
N GLY A 84 11.03 -15.96 -11.66
CA GLY A 84 11.45 -14.57 -11.55
C GLY A 84 11.53 -14.05 -10.11
N GLY A 85 11.32 -14.90 -9.10
CA GLY A 85 11.39 -14.55 -7.68
C GLY A 85 10.07 -14.14 -7.05
N ALA A 86 8.93 -14.27 -7.75
CA ALA A 86 7.64 -14.04 -7.11
C ALA A 86 7.36 -15.12 -6.06
N ASP A 87 6.73 -14.72 -4.96
CA ASP A 87 6.38 -15.60 -3.84
C ASP A 87 4.88 -15.53 -3.49
N TYR A 88 4.11 -14.76 -4.26
CA TYR A 88 2.67 -14.62 -4.14
C TYR A 88 2.04 -14.53 -5.54
N LEU A 89 1.00 -15.33 -5.79
CA LEU A 89 0.27 -15.32 -7.07
C LEU A 89 -1.18 -14.89 -6.85
N TYR A 90 -1.61 -13.86 -7.57
CA TYR A 90 -3.00 -13.43 -7.63
C TYR A 90 -3.60 -13.84 -8.98
N LEU A 91 -4.53 -14.78 -8.97
CA LEU A 91 -5.19 -15.30 -10.15
C LEU A 91 -6.60 -14.70 -10.26
N TYR A 92 -6.84 -13.89 -11.29
CA TYR A 92 -8.15 -13.34 -11.60
C TYR A 92 -8.80 -14.12 -12.75
N ASP A 93 -9.89 -14.82 -12.49
CA ASP A 93 -10.63 -15.63 -13.48
C ASP A 93 -12.01 -15.03 -13.77
N PRO A 94 -12.10 -14.08 -14.72
CA PRO A 94 -13.38 -13.46 -15.08
C PRO A 94 -14.37 -14.44 -15.73
N LEU A 95 -13.88 -15.61 -16.18
CA LEU A 95 -14.65 -16.56 -16.98
C LEU A 95 -15.22 -17.71 -16.13
N TYR A 96 -15.02 -17.70 -14.81
CA TYR A 96 -15.49 -18.73 -13.88
C TYR A 96 -15.08 -20.14 -14.34
N THR A 97 -13.84 -20.27 -14.81
CA THR A 97 -13.34 -21.48 -15.46
C THR A 97 -12.87 -22.55 -14.50
N THR A 98 -12.62 -22.23 -13.22
CA THR A 98 -12.19 -23.19 -12.20
C THR A 98 -13.17 -24.33 -11.90
N GLY A 99 -14.46 -24.16 -12.16
CA GLY A 99 -15.45 -25.22 -12.02
C GLY A 99 -15.35 -26.31 -13.09
N LYS A 100 -14.51 -26.12 -14.12
CA LYS A 100 -14.31 -27.09 -15.19
C LYS A 100 -13.37 -28.21 -14.71
N GLU A 101 -13.75 -29.45 -15.02
CA GLU A 101 -12.97 -30.65 -14.66
C GLU A 101 -11.52 -30.57 -15.18
N GLY A 102 -10.55 -30.90 -14.31
CA GLY A 102 -9.11 -30.87 -14.64
C GLY A 102 -8.52 -29.48 -14.84
N TYR A 103 -9.27 -28.38 -14.61
CA TYR A 103 -8.77 -27.02 -14.81
C TYR A 103 -7.70 -26.64 -13.78
N GLN A 104 -7.98 -26.89 -12.50
CA GLN A 104 -7.05 -26.59 -11.41
C GLN A 104 -5.75 -27.41 -11.52
N GLU A 105 -5.84 -28.68 -11.93
CA GLU A 105 -4.66 -29.54 -12.15
C GLU A 105 -3.73 -28.94 -13.22
N LYS A 106 -4.28 -28.43 -14.32
CA LYS A 106 -3.51 -27.77 -15.38
C LYS A 106 -2.93 -26.44 -14.90
N LEU A 107 -3.72 -25.66 -14.15
CA LEU A 107 -3.31 -24.34 -13.67
C LEU A 107 -2.19 -24.42 -12.64
N TYR A 108 -2.21 -25.42 -11.76
CA TYR A 108 -1.23 -25.62 -10.69
C TYR A 108 -0.13 -26.61 -11.03
N ALA A 109 -0.09 -27.14 -12.26
CA ALA A 109 0.95 -28.06 -12.69
C ALA A 109 2.35 -27.46 -12.45
N GLY A 110 3.17 -28.14 -11.63
CA GLY A 110 4.52 -27.70 -11.30
C GLY A 110 4.62 -26.55 -10.29
N ILE A 111 3.50 -26.09 -9.72
CA ILE A 111 3.47 -25.07 -8.66
C ILE A 111 3.32 -25.77 -7.30
N LEU A 112 4.25 -25.52 -6.39
CA LEU A 112 4.21 -26.05 -5.03
C LEU A 112 3.35 -25.14 -4.14
N THR A 113 2.05 -25.40 -4.07
CA THR A 113 1.07 -24.60 -3.31
C THR A 113 1.25 -24.66 -1.79
N ASP A 114 2.04 -25.62 -1.29
CA ASP A 114 2.43 -25.68 0.13
C ASP A 114 3.47 -24.62 0.51
N ILE A 115 4.14 -24.03 -0.49
CA ILE A 115 5.21 -23.04 -0.31
C ILE A 115 4.78 -21.68 -0.85
N VAL A 116 4.11 -21.66 -2.01
CA VAL A 116 3.66 -20.45 -2.68
C VAL A 116 2.21 -20.18 -2.33
N GLU A 117 1.94 -18.98 -1.83
CA GLU A 117 0.56 -18.55 -1.63
C GLU A 117 -0.07 -18.16 -2.97
N VAL A 118 -1.15 -18.85 -3.33
CA VAL A 118 -1.91 -18.61 -4.55
C VAL A 118 -3.34 -18.25 -4.15
N VAL A 119 -3.76 -17.04 -4.50
CA VAL A 119 -5.14 -16.58 -4.28
C VAL A 119 -5.89 -16.49 -5.58
N TRP A 120 -7.19 -16.72 -5.50
CA TRP A 120 -8.06 -16.80 -6.65
C TRP A 120 -9.31 -15.95 -6.47
N HIS A 121 -9.65 -15.16 -7.49
CA HIS A 121 -10.79 -14.25 -7.46
C HIS A 121 -11.52 -14.26 -8.80
N ASN A 122 -12.86 -14.27 -8.75
CA ASN A 122 -13.74 -14.17 -9.93
C ASN A 122 -14.19 -12.76 -10.26
N HIS A 123 -13.98 -11.82 -9.34
CA HIS A 123 -14.43 -10.45 -9.47
C HIS A 123 -13.24 -9.49 -9.38
N PRO A 124 -13.18 -8.45 -10.23
CA PRO A 124 -12.08 -7.48 -10.21
C PRO A 124 -12.24 -6.46 -9.09
N THR A 125 -13.45 -6.30 -8.54
CA THR A 125 -13.82 -5.25 -7.57
C THR A 125 -13.08 -5.32 -6.25
N SER A 126 -12.43 -6.43 -5.94
CA SER A 126 -11.67 -6.60 -4.69
C SER A 126 -10.24 -6.06 -4.74
N ILE A 127 -9.76 -5.50 -5.86
CA ILE A 127 -8.32 -5.31 -6.12
C ILE A 127 -7.83 -3.87 -5.94
N VAL A 128 -8.73 -2.87 -6.01
CA VAL A 128 -8.32 -1.47 -6.13
C VAL A 128 -9.19 -0.60 -5.23
N ILE A 129 -9.02 -0.77 -3.91
CA ILE A 129 -9.67 0.09 -2.94
C ILE A 129 -8.87 1.40 -2.88
N SER A 130 -9.46 2.47 -3.39
CA SER A 130 -8.92 3.82 -3.30
C SER A 130 -9.94 4.76 -2.68
N GLY A 131 -9.44 5.71 -1.88
CA GLY A 131 -10.27 6.71 -1.22
C GLY A 131 -10.81 6.30 0.15
N ILE A 132 -11.14 7.32 0.94
CA ILE A 132 -11.52 7.20 2.35
C ILE A 132 -12.83 6.41 2.52
N ASP A 133 -13.84 6.69 1.71
CA ASP A 133 -15.15 6.05 1.82
C ASP A 133 -15.08 4.54 1.49
N THR A 134 -14.37 4.19 0.43
CA THR A 134 -14.18 2.79 0.02
C THR A 134 -13.42 2.00 1.08
N ILE A 135 -12.34 2.56 1.66
CA ILE A 135 -11.61 1.90 2.74
C ILE A 135 -12.49 1.73 3.98
N ALA A 136 -13.27 2.74 4.35
CA ALA A 136 -14.18 2.63 5.49
C ALA A 136 -15.19 1.48 5.31
N GLN A 137 -15.75 1.34 4.11
CA GLN A 137 -16.66 0.23 3.79
C GLN A 137 -15.96 -1.13 3.82
N GLU A 138 -14.71 -1.21 3.37
CA GLU A 138 -13.97 -2.47 3.36
C GLU A 138 -13.44 -2.85 4.74
N LEU A 139 -13.13 -1.87 5.58
CA LEU A 139 -12.90 -2.10 7.00
C LEU A 139 -14.16 -2.58 7.72
N TYR A 140 -15.35 -2.09 7.32
CA TYR A 140 -16.62 -2.63 7.80
C TYR A 140 -16.76 -4.11 7.41
N ASN A 141 -16.50 -4.46 6.15
CA ASN A 141 -16.52 -5.87 5.71
C ASN A 141 -15.49 -6.72 6.48
N PHE A 142 -14.28 -6.19 6.66
CA PHE A 142 -13.21 -6.82 7.42
C PHE A 142 -13.58 -7.07 8.88
N SER A 143 -14.36 -6.19 9.51
CA SER A 143 -14.81 -6.38 10.89
C SER A 143 -15.68 -7.63 11.11
N GLY A 144 -16.35 -8.11 10.05
CA GLY A 144 -17.11 -9.35 10.05
C GLY A 144 -16.32 -10.58 9.57
N SER A 145 -15.03 -10.41 9.24
CA SER A 145 -14.18 -11.49 8.75
C SER A 145 -13.76 -12.45 9.87
N ARG A 146 -13.27 -13.63 9.47
CA ARG A 146 -12.69 -14.63 10.37
C ARG A 146 -11.33 -15.04 9.86
N GLY A 147 -10.38 -15.23 10.77
CA GLY A 147 -9.00 -15.58 10.43
C GLY A 147 -8.20 -14.38 9.94
N GLU A 148 -7.23 -14.65 9.07
CA GLU A 148 -6.39 -13.62 8.44
C GLU A 148 -7.05 -13.10 7.16
N SER A 149 -7.07 -11.79 6.99
CA SER A 149 -7.61 -11.15 5.77
C SER A 149 -6.59 -10.20 5.14
N THR A 150 -6.63 -10.12 3.81
CA THR A 150 -5.84 -9.17 3.03
C THR A 150 -6.75 -8.11 2.43
N LEU A 151 -6.43 -6.84 2.66
CA LEU A 151 -7.08 -5.71 2.00
C LEU A 151 -6.21 -5.24 0.82
N TRP A 152 -6.78 -5.17 -0.38
CA TRP A 152 -6.06 -4.73 -1.57
C TRP A 152 -6.29 -3.25 -1.87
N LEU A 153 -5.21 -2.49 -1.82
CA LEU A 153 -5.21 -1.04 -1.97
C LEU A 153 -4.52 -0.65 -3.27
N SER A 154 -4.87 0.53 -3.77
CA SER A 154 -4.15 1.15 -4.90
C SER A 154 -3.65 2.54 -4.52
N PRO A 155 -2.40 2.88 -4.87
CA PRO A 155 -1.84 4.19 -4.57
C PRO A 155 -2.44 5.27 -5.49
N GLY A 156 -2.67 6.45 -4.92
CA GLY A 156 -2.91 7.66 -5.69
C GLY A 156 -1.64 8.24 -6.30
N THR A 157 -1.68 9.51 -6.70
CA THR A 157 -0.54 10.22 -7.31
C THR A 157 0.44 10.80 -6.29
N GLU A 158 -0.04 11.08 -5.07
CA GLU A 158 0.72 11.81 -4.06
C GLU A 158 1.56 10.86 -3.19
N TYR A 159 2.87 10.93 -3.33
CA TYR A 159 3.82 10.01 -2.70
C TYR A 159 3.68 9.92 -1.17
N LEU A 160 3.68 11.07 -0.48
CA LEU A 160 3.63 11.08 0.99
C LEU A 160 2.23 10.76 1.53
N THR A 161 1.19 11.20 0.83
CA THR A 161 -0.20 10.86 1.15
C THR A 161 -0.43 9.36 1.04
N ASN A 162 0.13 8.69 0.03
CA ASN A 162 0.04 7.24 -0.10
C ASN A 162 0.66 6.51 1.11
N ILE A 163 1.85 6.93 1.57
CA ILE A 163 2.50 6.37 2.76
C ILE A 163 1.56 6.51 3.97
N ALA A 164 1.08 7.72 4.24
CA ALA A 164 0.18 7.98 5.37
C ALA A 164 -1.14 7.23 5.26
N PHE A 165 -1.69 7.09 4.06
CA PHE A 165 -2.96 6.41 3.79
C PHE A 165 -2.88 4.89 4.07
N PHE A 166 -1.80 4.24 3.65
CA PHE A 166 -1.57 2.82 3.95
C PHE A 166 -1.36 2.58 5.45
N ARG A 167 -0.61 3.47 6.12
CA ARG A 167 -0.43 3.43 7.58
C ARG A 167 -1.75 3.63 8.33
N ALA A 168 -2.56 4.61 7.90
CA ALA A 168 -3.86 4.92 8.50
C ALA A 168 -4.83 3.74 8.39
N THR A 169 -4.84 3.06 7.24
CA THR A 169 -5.65 1.87 7.02
C THR A 169 -5.29 0.74 7.98
N ARG A 170 -3.98 0.48 8.16
CA ARG A 170 -3.50 -0.53 9.11
C ARG A 170 -3.84 -0.16 10.55
N LEU A 171 -3.73 1.12 10.94
CA LEU A 171 -4.13 1.57 12.28
C LEU A 171 -5.61 1.28 12.56
N CYS A 172 -6.50 1.64 11.63
CA CYS A 172 -7.93 1.35 11.77
C CYS A 172 -8.20 -0.16 11.84
N ALA A 173 -7.51 -0.97 11.03
CA ALA A 173 -7.63 -2.43 11.08
C ALA A 173 -7.15 -3.00 12.43
N SER A 174 -6.04 -2.51 12.99
CA SER A 174 -5.55 -2.92 14.31
C SER A 174 -6.58 -2.62 15.41
N LEU A 175 -7.24 -1.46 15.37
CA LEU A 175 -8.30 -1.12 16.33
C LEU A 175 -9.49 -2.08 16.25
N ILE A 176 -9.87 -2.51 15.04
CA ILE A 176 -10.92 -3.53 14.83
C ILE A 176 -10.48 -4.87 15.41
N MET A 177 -9.24 -5.28 15.16
CA MET A 177 -8.68 -6.54 15.67
C MET A 177 -8.60 -6.57 17.19
N GLU A 178 -8.30 -5.45 17.86
CA GLU A 178 -8.31 -5.35 19.33
C GLU A 178 -9.69 -5.68 19.94
N HIS A 179 -10.77 -5.56 19.16
CA HIS A 179 -12.15 -5.77 19.59
C HIS A 179 -12.78 -7.05 18.99
N SER A 180 -12.04 -7.86 18.25
CA SER A 180 -12.54 -9.09 17.63
C SER A 180 -11.61 -10.28 17.91
N SER A 181 -12.15 -11.32 18.54
CA SER A 181 -11.42 -12.58 18.75
C SER A 181 -11.39 -13.49 17.51
N GLU A 182 -12.23 -13.21 16.51
CA GLU A 182 -12.36 -14.03 15.30
C GLU A 182 -11.30 -13.68 14.25
N ILE A 183 -10.76 -12.45 14.28
CA ILE A 183 -9.78 -11.96 13.32
C ILE A 183 -8.38 -12.25 13.84
N THR A 184 -7.63 -13.08 13.12
CA THR A 184 -6.29 -13.52 13.54
C THR A 184 -5.15 -12.76 12.86
N GLY A 185 -5.45 -11.98 11.82
CA GLY A 185 -4.43 -11.23 11.08
C GLY A 185 -5.00 -10.25 10.07
N PHE A 186 -4.20 -9.23 9.74
CA PHE A 186 -4.51 -8.25 8.72
C PHE A 186 -3.26 -8.00 7.87
N ARG A 187 -3.41 -8.13 6.55
CA ARG A 187 -2.37 -7.83 5.56
C ARG A 187 -2.82 -6.72 4.63
N THR A 188 -1.89 -5.87 4.24
CA THR A 188 -2.10 -4.90 3.17
C THR A 188 -1.44 -5.40 1.89
N GLY A 189 -2.26 -5.71 0.89
CA GLY A 189 -1.80 -5.91 -0.47
C GLY A 189 -1.89 -4.60 -1.23
N VAL A 190 -0.88 -4.22 -2.01
CA VAL A 190 -0.91 -3.02 -2.84
C VAL A 190 -0.73 -3.37 -4.31
N VAL A 191 -1.63 -2.87 -5.14
CA VAL A 191 -1.58 -3.02 -6.60
C VAL A 191 -1.26 -1.67 -7.24
N VAL A 192 -0.09 -1.58 -7.85
CA VAL A 192 0.37 -0.42 -8.61
C VAL A 192 -0.03 -0.63 -10.07
N GLU A 193 -0.98 0.18 -10.52
CA GLU A 193 -1.44 0.19 -11.91
C GLU A 193 -0.47 0.97 -12.80
N GLY A 194 -0.37 0.57 -14.07
CA GLY A 194 0.48 1.19 -15.08
C GLY A 194 -0.21 2.29 -15.89
N ASP A 195 -1.23 2.94 -15.33
CA ASP A 195 -2.14 3.83 -16.06
C ASP A 195 -1.50 5.21 -16.33
N GLU A 196 -0.69 5.27 -17.39
CA GLU A 196 -0.12 6.50 -17.91
C GLU A 196 0.01 6.42 -19.44
N LYS A 197 -0.17 7.55 -20.13
CA LYS A 197 -0.15 7.59 -21.60
C LYS A 197 1.24 7.34 -22.16
N ASP A 198 2.26 7.88 -21.49
CA ASP A 198 3.66 7.70 -21.86
C ASP A 198 4.27 6.54 -21.06
N PRO A 199 4.72 5.45 -21.73
CA PRO A 199 5.28 4.28 -21.05
C PRO A 199 6.48 4.55 -20.15
N ASN A 200 7.30 5.55 -20.46
CA ASN A 200 8.48 5.86 -19.65
C ASN A 200 8.08 6.63 -18.38
N THR A 201 7.13 7.55 -18.51
CA THR A 201 6.50 8.24 -17.37
C THR A 201 5.77 7.24 -16.48
N ALA A 202 5.10 6.25 -17.08
CA ALA A 202 4.48 5.15 -16.35
C ALA A 202 5.49 4.44 -15.44
N LYS A 203 6.66 4.08 -15.96
CA LYS A 203 7.74 3.42 -15.19
C LYS A 203 8.24 4.26 -14.02
N ILE A 204 8.36 5.57 -14.19
CA ILE A 204 8.76 6.49 -13.10
C ILE A 204 7.66 6.54 -12.04
N ARG A 205 6.40 6.70 -12.47
CA ARG A 205 5.23 6.78 -11.59
C ARG A 205 5.06 5.48 -10.79
N THR A 206 5.10 4.32 -11.44
CA THR A 206 4.93 3.03 -10.78
C THR A 206 6.06 2.74 -9.80
N THR A 207 7.30 3.15 -10.10
CA THR A 207 8.41 3.06 -9.16
C THR A 207 8.18 3.91 -7.91
N ALA A 208 7.73 5.16 -8.06
CA ALA A 208 7.43 6.03 -6.93
C ALA A 208 6.26 5.50 -6.09
N GLN A 209 5.21 4.98 -6.72
CA GLN A 209 4.06 4.37 -6.06
C GLN A 209 4.43 3.09 -5.31
N ALA A 210 5.24 2.22 -5.93
CA ALA A 210 5.78 1.02 -5.30
C ALA A 210 6.63 1.36 -4.06
N MET A 211 7.47 2.39 -4.17
CA MET A 211 8.26 2.88 -3.04
C MET A 211 7.36 3.41 -1.91
N ALA A 212 6.31 4.17 -2.24
CA ALA A 212 5.34 4.63 -1.25
C ALA A 212 4.60 3.48 -0.56
N ALA A 213 4.26 2.43 -1.32
CA ALA A 213 3.62 1.22 -0.79
C ALA A 213 4.52 0.51 0.24
N ILE A 214 5.79 0.28 -0.09
CA ILE A 214 6.75 -0.35 0.84
C ILE A 214 6.92 0.52 2.10
N ASN A 215 7.15 1.82 1.92
CA ASN A 215 7.32 2.75 3.05
C ASN A 215 6.06 2.95 3.89
N GLY A 216 4.87 2.74 3.30
CA GLY A 216 3.58 2.69 4.01
C GLY A 216 3.30 1.35 4.69
N GLY A 217 4.20 0.37 4.56
CA GLY A 217 4.10 -0.93 5.21
C GLY A 217 3.24 -1.93 4.45
N ALA A 218 3.29 -1.98 3.12
CA ALA A 218 2.66 -3.03 2.32
C ALA A 218 3.27 -4.42 2.64
N ASP A 219 2.42 -5.42 2.87
CA ASP A 219 2.85 -6.82 3.05
C ASP A 219 3.10 -7.52 1.73
N ILE A 220 2.28 -7.21 0.71
CA ILE A 220 2.39 -7.75 -0.65
C ILE A 220 2.35 -6.57 -1.61
N LEU A 221 3.27 -6.55 -2.57
CA LEU A 221 3.30 -5.54 -3.62
C LEU A 221 3.21 -6.20 -4.99
N MET A 222 2.21 -5.78 -5.77
CA MET A 222 2.02 -6.16 -7.17
C MET A 222 2.18 -4.94 -8.04
N ILE A 223 3.11 -4.99 -8.99
CA ILE A 223 3.31 -3.94 -9.98
C ILE A 223 2.85 -4.51 -11.32
N LYS A 224 1.86 -3.87 -11.95
CA LYS A 224 1.42 -4.28 -13.28
C LYS A 224 2.33 -3.70 -14.38
N PRO A 225 2.51 -4.41 -15.50
CA PRO A 225 3.20 -3.89 -16.68
C PRO A 225 2.63 -2.53 -17.12
N SER A 226 3.51 -1.57 -17.43
CA SER A 226 3.13 -0.15 -17.54
C SER A 226 3.24 0.45 -18.95
N ASP A 227 3.18 -0.35 -20.02
CA ASP A 227 3.45 0.14 -21.38
C ASP A 227 2.21 0.49 -22.22
N GLY A 228 1.00 0.20 -21.74
CA GLY A 228 -0.26 0.41 -22.47
C GLY A 228 -0.36 -0.31 -23.83
N LYS A 229 0.62 -1.16 -24.17
CA LYS A 229 0.79 -1.84 -25.47
C LYS A 229 0.73 -3.36 -25.35
N GLY A 230 0.78 -3.88 -24.13
CA GLY A 230 0.36 -5.24 -23.82
C GLY A 230 1.21 -5.90 -22.76
N ASP A 231 0.74 -7.04 -22.27
CA ASP A 231 1.45 -7.87 -21.31
C ASP A 231 2.61 -8.64 -21.99
N THR A 232 3.72 -7.94 -22.26
CA THR A 232 4.94 -8.56 -22.83
C THR A 232 5.85 -9.12 -21.74
N ALA A 233 6.63 -10.15 -22.08
CA ALA A 233 7.61 -10.74 -21.15
C ALA A 233 8.66 -9.73 -20.66
N PHE A 234 9.01 -8.74 -21.50
CA PHE A 234 9.92 -7.66 -21.13
C PHE A 234 9.32 -6.76 -20.05
N GLU A 235 8.09 -6.29 -20.23
CA GLU A 235 7.46 -5.38 -19.27
C GLU A 235 7.11 -6.09 -17.95
N ARG A 236 6.71 -7.37 -17.99
CA ARG A 236 6.59 -8.19 -16.76
C ARG A 236 7.90 -8.29 -15.99
N ARG A 237 9.03 -8.41 -16.71
CA ARG A 237 10.36 -8.43 -16.08
C ARG A 237 10.70 -7.08 -15.47
N ILE A 238 10.41 -5.97 -16.15
CA ILE A 238 10.62 -4.62 -15.59
C ILE A 238 9.80 -4.45 -14.30
N ALA A 239 8.52 -4.82 -14.31
CA ALA A 239 7.66 -4.70 -13.14
C ALA A 239 8.18 -5.48 -11.92
N ARG A 240 8.63 -6.74 -12.11
CA ARG A 240 9.26 -7.52 -11.02
C ARG A 240 10.58 -6.92 -10.56
N ASN A 241 11.40 -6.43 -11.50
CA ASN A 241 12.70 -5.86 -11.16
C ASN A 241 12.60 -4.55 -10.36
N VAL A 242 11.53 -3.78 -10.51
CA VAL A 242 11.28 -2.61 -9.64
C VAL A 242 11.15 -3.06 -8.18
N HIS A 243 10.40 -4.12 -7.90
CA HIS A 243 10.31 -4.68 -6.55
C HIS A 243 11.68 -5.14 -6.03
N HIS A 244 12.43 -5.93 -6.82
CA HIS A 244 13.77 -6.39 -6.45
C HIS A 244 14.72 -5.22 -6.16
N LEU A 245 14.71 -4.17 -6.97
CA LEU A 245 15.56 -3.00 -6.75
C LEU A 245 15.21 -2.28 -5.44
N LEU A 246 13.92 -2.15 -5.12
CA LEU A 246 13.47 -1.50 -3.89
C LEU A 246 13.77 -2.33 -2.63
N THR A 247 13.67 -3.65 -2.73
CA THR A 247 13.83 -4.57 -1.59
C THR A 247 15.27 -5.01 -1.38
N GLU A 248 15.96 -5.43 -2.43
CA GLU A 248 17.30 -6.03 -2.37
C GLU A 248 18.43 -5.00 -2.51
N GLU A 249 18.27 -3.97 -3.35
CA GLU A 249 19.33 -2.96 -3.57
C GLU A 249 19.15 -1.70 -2.72
N SER A 250 17.90 -1.21 -2.61
CA SER A 250 17.57 -0.01 -1.83
C SER A 250 17.29 -0.33 -0.36
N HIS A 251 17.15 -1.62 -0.02
CA HIS A 251 16.91 -2.11 1.34
C HIS A 251 15.70 -1.49 2.06
N LEU A 252 14.67 -1.07 1.31
CA LEU A 252 13.50 -0.39 1.88
C LEU A 252 12.68 -1.30 2.80
N THR A 253 12.88 -2.61 2.73
CA THR A 253 12.21 -3.60 3.56
C THR A 253 13.01 -4.01 4.80
N ARG A 254 14.16 -3.39 5.07
CA ARG A 254 15.01 -3.73 6.23
C ARG A 254 14.47 -3.21 7.56
N VAL A 255 13.70 -2.11 7.52
CA VAL A 255 13.03 -1.51 8.68
C VAL A 255 11.53 -1.66 8.51
N ALA A 256 10.81 -2.07 9.56
CA ALA A 256 9.39 -2.42 9.48
C ALA A 256 8.46 -1.25 9.12
N ASP A 257 8.71 -0.07 9.71
CA ASP A 257 7.97 1.17 9.44
C ASP A 257 8.94 2.36 9.44
N PRO A 258 9.68 2.59 8.33
CA PRO A 258 10.68 3.65 8.25
C PRO A 258 10.07 5.07 8.31
N ALA A 259 8.76 5.20 8.11
CA ALA A 259 8.06 6.47 8.21
C ALA A 259 7.78 6.90 9.67
N THR A 260 7.91 5.98 10.63
CA THR A 260 7.66 6.27 12.05
C THR A 260 8.52 7.42 12.55
N GLY A 261 7.88 8.37 13.24
CA GLY A 261 8.57 9.51 13.84
C GLY A 261 8.74 10.71 12.91
N SER A 262 8.41 10.59 11.62
CA SER A 262 8.26 11.75 10.74
C SER A 262 7.05 12.58 11.18
N TYR A 263 7.26 13.77 11.75
CA TYR A 263 6.16 14.61 12.26
C TYR A 263 5.08 14.86 11.21
N TYR A 264 5.49 15.07 9.96
CA TYR A 264 4.57 15.26 8.83
C TYR A 264 3.74 14.01 8.53
N ILE A 265 4.38 12.85 8.34
CA ILE A 265 3.68 11.62 7.98
C ILE A 265 2.77 11.17 9.13
N GLU A 266 3.17 11.38 10.38
CA GLU A 266 2.37 11.02 11.55
C GLU A 266 1.12 11.89 11.68
N SER A 267 1.25 13.21 11.53
CA SER A 267 0.09 14.10 11.46
C SER A 267 -0.84 13.74 10.30
N LEU A 268 -0.28 13.41 9.12
CA LEU A 268 -1.06 13.05 7.95
C LEU A 268 -1.76 11.69 8.13
N THR A 269 -1.10 10.75 8.80
CA THR A 269 -1.65 9.43 9.13
C THR A 269 -2.81 9.56 10.10
N ASP A 270 -2.66 10.33 11.19
CA ASP A 270 -3.74 10.58 12.17
C ASP A 270 -4.94 11.27 11.51
N HIS A 271 -4.69 12.29 10.67
CA HIS A 271 -5.73 12.97 9.90
C HIS A 271 -6.55 12.01 9.03
N LEU A 272 -5.88 11.19 8.21
CA LEU A 272 -6.53 10.23 7.34
C LEU A 272 -7.24 9.12 8.13
N ALA A 273 -6.62 8.64 9.22
CA ALA A 273 -7.20 7.59 10.07
C ALA A 273 -8.50 8.07 10.73
N ARG A 274 -8.56 9.30 11.25
CA ARG A 274 -9.78 9.89 11.80
C ARG A 274 -10.91 9.96 10.78
N LYS A 275 -10.60 10.37 9.55
CA LYS A 275 -11.59 10.44 8.46
C LYS A 275 -12.13 9.05 8.08
N ILE A 276 -11.23 8.08 7.91
CA ILE A 276 -11.59 6.68 7.64
C ILE A 276 -12.46 6.14 8.77
N TRP A 277 -12.05 6.35 10.02
CA TRP A 277 -12.75 5.86 11.20
C TRP A 277 -14.16 6.47 11.34
N ALA A 278 -14.30 7.78 11.13
CA ALA A 278 -15.59 8.44 11.17
C ALA A 278 -16.56 7.86 10.13
N LYS A 279 -16.09 7.60 8.90
CA LYS A 279 -16.88 6.95 7.85
C LYS A 279 -17.22 5.51 8.18
N PHE A 280 -16.29 4.78 8.76
CA PHE A 280 -16.49 3.40 9.22
C PHE A 280 -17.61 3.35 10.28
N GLN A 281 -17.59 4.23 11.28
CA GLN A 281 -18.62 4.28 12.32
C GLN A 281 -20.01 4.62 11.78
N LEU A 282 -20.09 5.46 10.74
CA LEU A 282 -21.35 5.76 10.07
C LEU A 282 -21.92 4.53 9.36
N ALA A 283 -21.07 3.71 8.71
CA ALA A 283 -21.49 2.45 8.09
C ALA A 283 -22.04 1.43 9.10
N PHE A 284 -21.58 1.46 10.36
CA PHE A 284 -22.12 0.65 11.45
C PHE A 284 -23.48 1.09 11.97
N SER A 285 -23.84 2.36 11.76
CA SER A 285 -25.06 2.96 12.30
C SER A 285 -26.23 2.94 11.32
N ALA A 286 -25.99 2.50 10.08
CA ALA A 286 -26.96 2.39 8.99
C ALA A 286 -27.54 0.97 8.90
#